data_AF-A0A938UW63-F1
#
_entry.id   AF-A0A938UW63-F1
#
_cell.length_a   1.000
_cell.length_b   1.000
_cell.length_c   1.000
_cell.angle_alpha   90.00
_cell.angle_beta   90.00
_cell.angle_gamma   90.00
#
_symmetry.space_group_name_H-M   'P 1'
#
loop_
_entity.id
_entity.type
_entity.pdbx_description
1 polymer ?
#
loop_
_entity_poly.entity_id
_entity_poly.type
_entity_poly.pdbx_seq_one_letter_code
_entity_poly.pdbx_strand_id
1 'polypeptide(L)'
;MDLILEGIKKAFWLLITFDPEVMRITFLSLQVSGTATFISLLIGISTGTVIALSQFPGKRFIVSLVNTGMGLPPVVVGLFVTIFLWRNGPLGFLGILYTPTAMILAQAVIATPIVMGITVAAMQQLPLKLRLQILAIGATRLQMVWILIKEAKLPLLAGVMAG
;
A
#
# COMPACT_ATOMS: atom_id res chain seq x y z
N MET A 1 -32.17 -23.75 -0.63
CA MET A 1 -32.16 -22.36 -1.15
C MET A 1 -32.48 -21.36 -0.03
N ASP A 2 -33.27 -21.78 0.96
CA ASP A 2 -33.75 -20.96 2.06
C ASP A 2 -32.64 -20.45 2.99
N LEU A 3 -31.65 -21.28 3.33
CA LEU A 3 -30.47 -20.88 4.12
C LEU A 3 -29.73 -19.67 3.54
N ILE A 4 -29.57 -19.60 2.22
CA ILE A 4 -28.90 -18.48 1.54
C ILE A 4 -29.78 -17.22 1.61
N LEU A 5 -31.08 -17.37 1.33
CA LEU A 5 -32.05 -16.26 1.37
C LEU A 5 -32.22 -15.69 2.79
N GLU A 6 -32.28 -16.54 3.80
CA GLU A 6 -32.32 -16.14 5.21
C GLU A 6 -31.03 -15.46 5.64
N GLY A 7 -29.87 -15.98 5.23
CA GLY A 7 -28.59 -15.34 5.47
C GLY A 7 -28.52 -13.92 4.90
N ILE A 8 -28.96 -13.74 3.65
CA ILE A 8 -29.01 -12.42 3.00
C ILE A 8 -29.96 -11.48 3.74
N LYS A 9 -31.18 -11.93 4.07
CA LYS A 9 -32.15 -11.12 4.84
C LYS A 9 -31.57 -10.70 6.19
N LYS A 10 -30.91 -11.60 6.89
CA LYS A 10 -30.26 -11.31 8.18
C LYS A 10 -29.13 -10.31 8.03
N ALA A 11 -28.31 -10.41 6.98
CA ALA A 11 -27.26 -9.42 6.70
C ALA A 11 -27.83 -8.02 6.47
N PHE A 12 -28.88 -7.87 5.65
CA PHE A 12 -29.56 -6.58 5.47
C PHE A 12 -30.16 -6.06 6.77
N TRP A 13 -30.76 -6.94 7.59
CA TRP A 13 -31.30 -6.56 8.88
C TRP A 13 -30.21 -6.03 9.83
N LEU A 14 -29.06 -6.71 9.93
CA LEU A 14 -27.91 -6.27 10.73
C LEU A 14 -27.36 -4.91 10.25
N LEU A 15 -27.31 -4.68 8.93
CA LEU A 15 -26.85 -3.41 8.36
C LEU A 15 -27.82 -2.25 8.64
N ILE A 16 -29.13 -2.46 8.43
CA ILE A 16 -30.15 -1.41 8.62
C ILE A 16 -30.34 -1.08 10.10
N THR A 17 -30.24 -2.07 10.98
CA THR A 17 -30.34 -1.87 12.43
C THR A 17 -29.05 -1.35 13.06
N PHE A 18 -27.98 -1.18 12.27
CA PHE A 18 -26.66 -0.77 12.73
C PHE A 18 -26.18 -1.63 13.90
N ASP A 19 -26.19 -2.96 13.70
CA ASP A 19 -25.75 -3.90 14.72
C ASP A 19 -24.40 -3.47 15.32
N PRO A 20 -24.29 -3.30 16.66
CA PRO A 20 -23.10 -2.75 17.28
C PRO A 20 -21.82 -3.55 17.01
N GLU A 21 -21.93 -4.87 16.90
CA GLU A 21 -20.78 -5.74 16.64
C GLU A 21 -20.30 -5.59 15.20
N VAL A 22 -21.24 -5.63 14.24
CA VAL A 22 -20.93 -5.39 12.82
C VAL A 22 -20.29 -4.02 12.62
N MET A 23 -20.89 -2.97 13.18
CA MET A 23 -20.36 -1.60 13.06
C MET A 23 -18.97 -1.47 13.66
N ARG A 24 -18.71 -2.11 14.82
CA ARG A 24 -17.38 -2.13 15.44
C ARG A 24 -16.35 -2.83 14.55
N ILE A 25 -16.68 -3.98 13.97
CA ILE A 25 -15.79 -4.72 13.07
C ILE A 25 -15.54 -3.92 11.79
N THR A 26 -16.57 -3.31 11.20
CA THR A 26 -16.45 -2.46 10.02
C THR A 26 -15.52 -1.28 10.28
N PHE A 27 -15.70 -0.56 11.38
CA PHE A 27 -14.85 0.58 11.71
C PHE A 27 -13.41 0.15 11.99
N LEU A 28 -13.20 -0.95 12.73
CA LEU A 28 -11.87 -1.49 12.97
C LEU A 28 -11.19 -1.89 11.66
N SER A 29 -11.93 -2.52 10.75
CA SER A 29 -11.42 -2.92 9.44
C SER A 29 -11.01 -1.72 8.60
N LEU A 30 -11.85 -0.68 8.55
CA LEU A 30 -11.55 0.59 7.87
C LEU A 30 -10.34 1.31 8.48
N GLN A 31 -10.23 1.30 9.81
CA GLN A 31 -9.08 1.90 10.49
C GLN A 31 -7.80 1.15 10.15
N VAL A 32 -7.82 -0.19 10.21
CA VAL A 32 -6.65 -1.04 9.94
C VAL A 32 -6.24 -0.93 8.47
N SER A 33 -7.16 -1.10 7.53
CA SER A 33 -6.85 -1.00 6.09
C SER A 33 -6.46 0.43 5.70
N GLY A 34 -7.22 1.43 6.12
CA GLY A 34 -6.93 2.84 5.80
C GLY A 34 -5.57 3.29 6.31
N THR A 35 -5.18 2.88 7.52
CA THR A 35 -3.85 3.19 8.05
C THR A 35 -2.74 2.43 7.32
N ALA A 36 -2.94 1.15 7.00
CA ALA A 36 -1.98 0.36 6.23
C ALA A 36 -1.77 0.90 4.81
N THR A 37 -2.86 1.24 4.11
CA THR A 37 -2.82 1.88 2.78
C THR A 37 -2.10 3.22 2.87
N PHE A 38 -2.41 4.05 3.87
CA PHE A 38 -1.73 5.34 4.05
C PHE A 38 -0.20 5.19 4.25
N ILE A 39 0.23 4.26 5.11
CA ILE A 39 1.65 3.96 5.32
C ILE A 39 2.29 3.47 4.02
N SER A 40 1.62 2.58 3.29
CA SER A 40 2.10 2.04 2.02
C SER A 40 2.20 3.09 0.92
N LEU A 41 1.28 4.07 0.90
CA LEU A 41 1.33 5.21 0.00
C LEU A 41 2.52 6.12 0.31
N LEU A 42 2.73 6.46 1.58
CA LEU A 42 3.87 7.28 1.98
C LEU A 42 5.20 6.63 1.61
N ILE A 43 5.36 5.34 1.91
CA ILE A 43 6.59 4.60 1.62
C ILE A 43 6.71 4.35 0.12
N GLY A 44 5.71 3.70 -0.49
CA GLY A 44 5.74 3.26 -1.88
C GLY A 44 5.82 4.39 -2.89
N ILE A 45 5.09 5.50 -2.70
CA ILE A 45 5.17 6.65 -3.61
C ILE A 45 6.52 7.35 -3.46
N SER A 46 7.01 7.56 -2.23
CA SER A 46 8.28 8.25 -2.03
C SER A 46 9.46 7.44 -2.58
N THR A 47 9.60 6.18 -2.18
CA THR A 47 10.70 5.32 -2.66
C THR A 47 10.55 4.99 -4.14
N GLY A 48 9.32 4.74 -4.63
CA GLY A 48 9.06 4.47 -6.04
C GLY A 48 9.43 5.66 -6.93
N THR A 49 9.13 6.87 -6.49
CA THR A 49 9.53 8.10 -7.20
C THR A 49 11.05 8.27 -7.20
N VAL A 50 11.72 8.03 -6.07
CA VAL A 50 13.19 8.08 -5.98
C VAL A 50 13.83 7.05 -6.93
N ILE A 51 13.34 5.81 -6.94
CA ILE A 51 13.81 4.74 -7.83
C ILE A 51 13.60 5.12 -9.30
N ALA A 52 12.43 5.68 -9.63
CA ALA A 52 12.10 6.07 -11.00
C ALA A 52 13.01 7.19 -11.52
N LEU A 53 13.25 8.22 -10.71
CA LEU A 53 14.00 9.43 -11.13
C LEU A 53 15.52 9.29 -11.04
N SER A 54 16.02 8.37 -10.22
CA SER A 54 17.47 8.12 -10.03
C SER A 54 18.03 7.20 -11.11
N GLN A 55 19.32 7.38 -11.42
CA GLN A 55 20.09 6.56 -12.36
C GLN A 55 21.30 6.00 -11.59
N PHE A 56 21.27 4.70 -11.26
CA PHE A 56 22.34 4.02 -10.52
C PHE A 56 22.44 2.56 -10.99
N PRO A 57 23.63 1.92 -10.90
CA PRO A 57 23.88 0.62 -11.54
C PRO A 57 22.98 -0.52 -11.05
N GLY A 58 22.49 -0.47 -9.80
CA GLY A 58 21.59 -1.48 -9.22
C GLY A 58 20.09 -1.31 -9.51
N LYS A 59 19.68 -0.30 -10.29
CA LYS A 59 18.26 0.06 -10.45
C LYS A 59 17.39 -1.09 -10.96
N ARG A 60 17.87 -1.84 -11.96
CA ARG A 60 17.12 -2.97 -12.54
C ARG A 60 16.85 -4.07 -11.50
N PHE A 61 17.83 -4.35 -10.65
CA PHE A 61 17.68 -5.35 -9.59
C PHE A 61 16.63 -4.90 -8.55
N ILE A 62 16.67 -3.63 -8.13
CA ILE A 62 15.66 -3.09 -7.20
C ILE A 62 14.26 -3.12 -7.81
N VAL A 63 14.10 -2.69 -9.07
CA VAL A 63 12.80 -2.75 -9.76
C VAL A 63 12.32 -4.20 -9.87
N SER A 64 13.21 -5.16 -10.13
CA SER A 64 12.87 -6.58 -10.13
C SER A 64 12.38 -7.05 -8.77
N LEU A 65 13.05 -6.69 -7.67
CA LEU A 65 12.63 -7.03 -6.31
C LEU A 65 11.25 -6.47 -5.98
N VAL A 66 11.00 -5.21 -6.35
CA VAL A 66 9.68 -4.57 -6.15
C VAL A 66 8.60 -5.35 -6.90
N ASN A 67 8.84 -5.67 -8.18
CA ASN A 67 7.89 -6.43 -9.00
C ASN A 67 7.67 -7.85 -8.46
N THR A 68 8.71 -8.52 -7.97
CA THR A 68 8.58 -9.81 -7.27
C THR A 68 7.72 -9.67 -6.01
N GLY A 69 7.91 -8.57 -5.27
CA GLY A 69 7.12 -8.23 -4.09
C GLY A 69 5.61 -8.13 -4.38
N MET A 70 5.22 -7.66 -5.56
CA MET A 70 3.81 -7.57 -5.97
C MET A 70 3.14 -8.96 -6.11
N GLY A 71 3.92 -10.01 -6.32
CA GLY A 71 3.44 -11.39 -6.46
C GLY A 71 3.54 -12.23 -5.19
N LEU A 72 3.92 -11.64 -4.05
CA LEU A 72 4.06 -12.39 -2.80
C LEU A 72 2.70 -12.92 -2.32
N PRO A 73 2.55 -14.22 -2.02
CA PRO A 73 1.31 -14.74 -1.46
C PRO A 73 1.03 -14.09 -0.10
N PRO A 74 -0.18 -13.56 0.15
CA PRO A 74 -0.51 -12.91 1.42
C PRO A 74 -0.25 -13.79 2.64
N VAL A 75 -0.47 -15.10 2.51
CA VAL A 75 -0.20 -16.09 3.57
C VAL A 75 1.30 -16.15 3.93
N VAL A 76 2.19 -16.08 2.94
CA VAL A 76 3.65 -16.09 3.18
C VAL A 76 4.07 -14.84 3.95
N VAL A 77 3.56 -13.68 3.55
CA VAL A 77 3.84 -12.41 4.25
C VAL A 77 3.29 -12.46 5.68
N GLY A 78 2.06 -12.96 5.87
CA GLY A 78 1.46 -13.12 7.20
C GLY A 78 2.26 -14.04 8.11
N LEU A 79 2.76 -15.17 7.60
CA LEU A 79 3.63 -16.08 8.35
C LEU A 79 4.97 -15.42 8.70
N PHE A 80 5.58 -14.69 7.77
CA PHE A 80 6.83 -13.98 8.01
C PHE A 80 6.66 -12.94 9.13
N VAL A 81 5.61 -12.10 9.04
CA VAL A 81 5.29 -11.11 10.08
C VAL A 81 5.00 -11.79 11.41
N THR A 82 4.28 -12.92 11.40
CA THR A 82 3.99 -13.69 12.62
C THR A 82 5.28 -14.19 13.28
N ILE A 83 6.18 -14.80 12.52
CA ILE A 83 7.47 -15.31 13.03
C ILE A 83 8.30 -14.15 13.63
N PHE A 84 8.27 -12.98 12.99
CA PHE A 84 8.96 -11.79 13.49
C PHE A 84 8.39 -11.27 14.81
N LEU A 85 7.05 -11.20 14.93
CA LEU A 85 6.35 -10.66 16.08
C LEU A 85 6.09 -11.69 17.19
N TRP A 86 6.39 -12.97 16.95
CA TRP A 86 6.27 -14.01 17.96
C TRP A 86 7.16 -13.70 19.15
N ARG A 87 6.77 -14.13 20.36
CA ARG A 87 7.47 -13.88 21.62
C ARG A 87 8.97 -14.21 21.60
N ASN A 88 9.37 -15.25 20.87
CA ASN A 88 10.78 -15.65 20.70
C ASN A 88 11.39 -15.15 19.38
N GLY A 89 10.62 -14.39 18.58
CA GLY A 89 11.04 -13.82 17.31
C GLY A 89 11.84 -12.51 17.50
N PRO A 90 12.50 -12.03 16.43
CA PRO A 90 13.32 -10.81 16.47
C PRO A 90 12.63 -9.56 17.03
N LEU A 91 11.32 -9.41 16.77
CA LEU A 91 10.49 -8.29 17.22
C LEU A 91 9.51 -8.70 18.33
N GLY A 92 9.74 -9.86 18.97
CA GLY A 92 8.88 -10.42 20.01
C GLY A 92 8.75 -9.55 21.25
N PHE A 93 9.76 -8.72 21.53
CA PHE A 93 9.75 -7.75 22.64
C PHE A 93 8.64 -6.70 22.52
N LEU A 94 8.05 -6.51 21.33
CA LEU A 94 6.93 -5.58 21.12
C LEU A 94 5.60 -6.13 21.68
N GLY A 95 5.43 -7.45 21.74
CA GLY A 95 4.21 -8.07 22.29
C GLY A 95 2.91 -7.79 21.50
N ILE A 96 3.00 -7.36 20.24
CA ILE A 96 1.86 -6.86 19.44
C ILE A 96 1.16 -7.90 18.55
N LEU A 97 1.56 -9.17 18.54
CA LEU A 97 1.15 -10.17 17.54
C LEU A 97 -0.39 -10.29 17.34
N TYR A 98 -1.17 -10.19 18.42
CA TYR A 98 -2.64 -10.32 18.37
C TYR A 98 -3.37 -8.98 18.45
N THR A 99 -2.76 -7.92 17.91
CA THR A 99 -3.29 -6.56 17.95
C THR A 99 -3.56 -6.01 16.55
N PRO A 100 -4.43 -4.98 16.42
CA PRO A 100 -4.61 -4.26 15.16
C PRO A 100 -3.29 -3.70 14.60
N THR A 101 -2.32 -3.37 15.45
CA THR A 101 -1.00 -2.88 15.02
C THR A 101 -0.25 -3.92 14.18
N ALA A 102 -0.31 -5.20 14.56
CA ALA A 102 0.28 -6.28 13.77
C ALA A 102 -0.45 -6.48 12.43
N MET A 103 -1.78 -6.32 12.43
CA MET A 103 -2.59 -6.38 11.20
C MET A 103 -2.20 -5.26 10.23
N ILE A 104 -2.05 -4.01 10.73
CA ILE A 104 -1.62 -2.85 9.95
C ILE A 104 -0.23 -3.10 9.35
N LEU A 105 0.70 -3.61 10.14
CA LEU A 105 2.06 -3.90 9.68
C LEU A 105 2.07 -4.96 8.57
N ALA A 106 1.32 -6.05 8.74
CA ALA A 106 1.21 -7.09 7.72
C ALA A 106 0.61 -6.55 6.41
N GLN A 107 -0.49 -5.80 6.49
CA GLN A 107 -1.12 -5.19 5.32
C GLN A 107 -0.19 -4.17 4.65
N ALA A 108 0.52 -3.35 5.42
CA ALA A 108 1.45 -2.38 4.87
C ALA A 108 2.60 -3.03 4.11
N VAL A 109 3.14 -4.15 4.63
CA VAL A 109 4.19 -4.93 3.94
C VAL A 109 3.67 -5.51 2.62
N ILE A 110 2.42 -5.96 2.57
CA ILE A 110 1.79 -6.49 1.34
C ILE A 110 1.55 -5.37 0.32
N ALA A 111 0.99 -4.24 0.74
CA ALA A 111 0.58 -3.16 -0.15
C ALA A 111 1.76 -2.31 -0.66
N THR A 112 2.81 -2.13 0.13
CA THR A 112 3.99 -1.30 -0.24
C THR A 112 4.61 -1.65 -1.60
N PRO A 113 4.98 -2.91 -1.93
CA PRO A 113 5.56 -3.23 -3.23
C PRO A 113 4.60 -2.98 -4.39
N ILE A 114 3.29 -3.15 -4.19
CA ILE A 114 2.26 -2.88 -5.19
C ILE A 114 2.23 -1.39 -5.52
N VAL A 115 2.08 -0.54 -4.50
CA VAL A 115 2.10 0.92 -4.64
C VAL A 115 3.41 1.40 -5.25
N MET A 116 4.54 0.85 -4.80
CA MET A 116 5.87 1.22 -5.28
C MET A 116 6.05 0.86 -6.76
N GLY A 117 5.65 -0.35 -7.17
CA GLY A 117 5.73 -0.81 -8.56
C GLY A 117 4.87 0.04 -9.49
N ILE A 118 3.63 0.33 -9.10
CA ILE A 118 2.74 1.22 -9.85
C ILE A 118 3.33 2.63 -9.94
N THR A 119 3.89 3.16 -8.86
CA THR A 119 4.55 4.47 -8.85
C THR A 119 5.75 4.50 -9.81
N VAL A 120 6.60 3.48 -9.78
CA VAL A 120 7.75 3.38 -10.69
C VAL A 120 7.30 3.38 -12.14
N ALA A 121 6.29 2.57 -12.47
CA ALA A 121 5.73 2.49 -13.81
C ALA A 121 5.10 3.83 -14.24
N ALA A 122 4.32 4.46 -13.36
CA ALA A 122 3.68 5.76 -13.61
C ALA A 122 4.68 6.86 -13.93
N MET A 123 5.74 6.98 -13.12
CA MET A 123 6.78 7.98 -13.31
C MET A 123 7.60 7.75 -14.59
N GLN A 124 7.81 6.48 -14.97
CA GLN A 124 8.53 6.14 -16.20
C GLN A 124 7.73 6.35 -17.48
N GLN A 125 6.40 6.34 -17.39
CA GLN A 125 5.51 6.64 -18.53
C GLN A 125 5.41 8.14 -18.83
N LEU A 126 5.80 9.02 -17.90
CA LEU A 126 5.81 10.45 -18.14
C LEU A 126 6.81 10.82 -19.25
N PRO A 127 6.51 11.85 -20.07
CA PRO A 127 7.41 12.27 -21.13
C PRO A 127 8.79 12.67 -20.58
N LEU A 128 9.87 12.10 -21.13
CA LEU A 128 11.26 12.40 -20.73
C LEU A 128 11.57 13.91 -20.73
N LYS A 129 10.99 14.67 -21.67
CA LYS A 129 11.19 16.12 -21.81
C LYS A 129 10.51 16.92 -20.70
N LEU A 130 9.45 16.40 -20.07
CA LEU A 130 8.69 17.11 -19.03
C LEU A 130 9.60 17.50 -17.87
N ARG A 131 10.45 16.58 -17.41
CA ARG A 131 11.43 16.84 -16.35
C ARG A 131 12.39 17.97 -16.71
N LEU A 132 12.89 17.98 -17.95
CA LEU A 132 13.83 19.00 -18.42
C LEU A 132 13.15 20.37 -18.52
N GLN A 133 11.90 20.41 -19.01
CA GLN A 133 11.12 21.64 -19.11
C GLN A 133 10.86 22.26 -17.73
N ILE A 134 10.44 21.45 -16.75
CA ILE A 134 10.19 21.92 -15.38
C ILE A 134 11.46 22.51 -14.75
N LEU A 135 12.61 21.89 -14.96
CA LEU A 135 13.88 22.42 -14.45
C LEU A 135 14.34 23.67 -15.21
N ALA A 136 14.10 23.74 -16.52
CA ALA A 136 14.48 24.88 -17.36
C ALA A 136 13.75 26.18 -16.98
N ILE A 137 12.52 26.09 -16.47
CA ILE A 137 11.77 27.24 -15.95
C ILE A 137 12.14 27.63 -14.51
N GLY A 138 13.22 27.06 -13.96
CA GLY A 138 13.77 27.43 -12.65
C GLY A 138 13.18 26.68 -11.44
N ALA A 139 12.43 25.60 -11.66
CA ALA A 139 11.88 24.82 -10.54
C ALA A 139 12.99 24.09 -9.76
N THR A 140 12.87 24.07 -8.44
CA THR A 140 13.72 23.26 -7.56
C THR A 140 13.43 21.77 -7.73
N ARG A 141 14.33 20.89 -7.24
CA ARG A 141 14.13 19.43 -7.30
C ARG A 141 12.83 18.98 -6.62
N LEU A 142 12.48 19.57 -5.48
CA LEU A 142 11.26 19.23 -4.75
C LEU A 142 10.00 19.67 -5.52
N GLN A 143 10.02 20.86 -6.11
CA GLN A 143 8.94 21.34 -6.97
C GLN A 143 8.77 20.45 -8.20
N MET A 144 9.88 20.03 -8.81
CA MET A 144 9.87 19.11 -9.94
C MET A 144 9.22 17.77 -9.56
N VAL A 145 9.61 17.16 -8.44
CA VAL A 145 8.99 15.91 -7.96
C VAL A 145 7.49 16.09 -7.71
N TRP A 146 7.10 17.18 -7.05
CA TRP A 146 5.70 17.47 -6.77
C TRP A 146 4.85 17.63 -8.05
N ILE A 147 5.38 18.30 -9.08
CA ILE A 147 4.71 18.45 -10.37
C ILE A 147 4.57 17.10 -11.07
N LEU A 148 5.62 16.27 -11.07
CA LEU A 148 5.55 14.94 -11.67
C LEU A 148 4.52 14.03 -10.96
N ILE A 149 4.44 14.10 -9.63
CA ILE A 149 3.40 13.39 -8.85
C ILE A 149 2.00 13.85 -9.25
N LYS A 150 1.80 15.16 -9.43
CA LYS A 150 0.51 15.69 -9.89
C LYS A 150 0.16 15.26 -11.32
N GLU A 151 1.15 15.19 -12.20
CA GLU A 151 0.95 14.71 -13.57
C GLU A 151 0.59 13.21 -13.59
N ALA A 152 1.26 12.43 -12.74
CA ALA A 152 1.02 10.99 -12.59
C ALA A 152 -0.23 10.65 -11.75
N LYS A 153 -1.12 11.60 -11.43
CA LYS A 153 -2.24 11.39 -10.49
C LYS A 153 -3.13 10.20 -10.84
N LEU A 154 -3.43 9.98 -12.12
CA LEU A 154 -4.35 8.92 -12.54
C LEU A 154 -3.74 7.53 -12.33
N PRO A 155 -2.51 7.24 -12.80
CA PRO A 155 -1.81 6.02 -12.41
C PRO A 155 -1.61 5.87 -10.90
N LEU A 156 -1.32 6.96 -10.18
CA LEU A 156 -1.13 6.89 -8.72
C LEU A 156 -2.43 6.57 -7.97
N LEU A 157 -3.59 7.01 -8.48
CA LEU A 157 -4.89 6.59 -7.95
C LEU A 157 -5.11 5.08 -8.11
N ALA A 158 -4.63 4.46 -9.20
CA ALA A 158 -4.63 3.01 -9.31
C ALA A 158 -3.75 2.37 -8.23
N GLY A 159 -2.63 3.00 -7.87
CA GLY A 159 -1.80 2.62 -6.73
C GLY A 159 -2.56 2.68 -5.40
N VAL A 160 -3.36 3.74 -5.18
CA VAL A 160 -4.23 3.88 -3.99
C VAL A 160 -5.30 2.80 -3.95
N MET A 161 -5.90 2.44 -5.09
CA MET A 161 -6.94 1.40 -5.13
C MET A 161 -6.37 -0.01 -4.95
N ALA A 162 -5.12 -0.22 -5.35
CA ALA A 162 -4.46 -1.52 -5.26
C ALA A 162 -3.80 -1.79 -3.91
N GLY A 163 -3.55 -0.75 -3.11
CA GLY A 163 -2.93 -0.83 -1.78
C GLY A 163 -3.95 -0.88 -0.65
#